data_AF-A0A352PIW8-F1
#
_entry.id   AF-A0A352PIW8-F1
#
_cell.length_a   1.000
_cell.length_b   1.000
_cell.length_c   1.000
_cell.angle_alpha   90.00
_cell.angle_beta   90.00
_cell.angle_gamma   90.00
#
_symmetry.space_group_name_H-M   'P 1'
#
loop_
_entity.id
_entity.type
_entity.pdbx_description
1 polymer ?
#
loop_
_entity_poly.entity_id
_entity_poly.type
_entity_poly.pdbx_seq_one_letter_code
_entity_poly.pdbx_strand_id
1 'polypeptide(L)'
;QPTGTQQPINFGIAEQNKNKFGPQRHNIPSIIRGFKCATTTRIRSMGFHDFAWQERYHDRIIRDEFELNRIREYIINNPSRWRSDRNILD
;
A
#
# COMPACT_ATOMS: atom_id res chain seq x y z
N GLN A 1 54.40 3.12 40.68
CA GLN A 1 52.97 3.51 40.68
C GLN A 1 52.57 3.70 39.23
N PRO A 2 51.67 2.87 38.69
CA PRO A 2 51.43 2.80 37.24
C PRO A 2 50.48 3.91 36.80
N THR A 3 50.95 4.78 35.91
CA THR A 3 50.08 5.75 35.22
C THR A 3 49.38 5.00 34.09
N GLY A 4 48.15 4.57 34.35
CA GLY A 4 47.32 3.85 33.40
C GLY A 4 47.05 4.67 32.13
N THR A 5 47.54 4.19 30.99
CA THR A 5 47.15 4.64 29.67
C THR A 5 45.66 4.36 29.46
N GLN A 6 44.82 5.39 29.50
CA GLN A 6 43.44 5.27 29.04
C GLN A 6 43.45 5.22 27.51
N GLN A 7 43.18 4.03 26.97
CA GLN A 7 42.85 3.87 25.55
C GLN A 7 41.50 4.54 25.30
N PRO A 8 41.32 5.31 24.21
CA PRO A 8 40.01 5.89 23.91
C PRO A 8 39.00 4.76 23.65
N ILE A 9 37.88 4.82 24.36
CA ILE A 9 36.72 3.98 24.10
C ILE A 9 36.23 4.27 22.67
N ASN A 10 36.49 3.33 21.77
CA ASN A 10 35.92 3.37 20.43
C ASN A 10 34.42 3.11 20.57
N PHE A 11 33.64 4.19 20.73
CA PHE A 11 32.20 4.15 20.53
C PHE A 11 31.99 3.83 19.05
N GLY A 12 31.97 2.55 18.72
CA GLY A 12 31.43 2.05 17.48
C GLY A 12 29.95 2.42 17.46
N ILE A 13 29.66 3.66 17.04
CA ILE A 13 28.32 4.13 16.77
C ILE A 13 27.84 3.24 15.63
N ALA A 14 27.04 2.26 16.03
CA ALA A 14 26.07 1.54 15.24
C ALA A 14 25.75 2.21 13.89
N GLU A 15 26.52 1.88 12.84
CA GLU A 15 26.02 1.91 11.46
C GLU A 15 25.01 0.78 11.28
N GLN A 16 23.98 0.77 12.13
CA GLN A 16 22.93 -0.25 12.11
C GLN A 16 21.97 0.09 10.98
N ASN A 17 22.13 -0.66 9.88
CA ASN A 17 21.15 -0.94 8.83
C ASN A 17 20.18 0.21 8.48
N LYS A 18 20.61 1.11 7.59
CA LYS A 18 19.65 1.94 6.83
C LYS A 18 18.82 1.04 5.92
N ASN A 19 17.50 1.09 6.06
CA ASN A 19 16.57 0.40 5.16
C ASN A 19 16.87 0.78 3.70
N LYS A 20 17.24 -0.20 2.88
CA LYS A 20 17.48 -0.01 1.44
C LYS A 20 16.19 -0.31 0.68
N PHE A 21 15.51 0.74 0.23
CA PHE A 21 14.33 0.60 -0.61
C PHE A 21 14.74 0.54 -2.09
N GLY A 22 14.71 -0.67 -2.66
CA GLY A 22 14.88 -0.89 -4.10
C GLY A 22 13.54 -0.91 -4.86
N PRO A 23 13.57 -1.00 -6.20
CA PRO A 23 12.37 -1.18 -7.01
C PRO A 23 11.56 -2.41 -6.53
N GLN A 24 10.32 -2.17 -6.12
CA GLN A 24 9.39 -3.23 -5.71
C GLN A 24 8.87 -3.97 -6.95
N ARG A 25 9.00 -5.30 -6.95
CA ARG A 25 8.50 -6.19 -8.00
C ARG A 25 7.87 -7.45 -7.39
N HIS A 26 6.97 -8.09 -8.14
CA HIS A 26 6.28 -9.34 -7.77
C HIS A 26 5.46 -9.27 -6.47
N ASN A 27 4.84 -8.12 -6.19
CA ASN A 27 3.96 -7.95 -5.02
C ASN A 27 2.73 -7.12 -5.37
N ILE A 28 1.67 -7.25 -4.54
CA ILE A 28 0.40 -6.54 -4.73
C ILE A 28 0.58 -5.01 -4.85
N PRO A 29 1.36 -4.33 -3.97
CA PRO A 29 1.59 -2.89 -4.12
C PRO A 29 2.16 -2.50 -5.50
N SER A 30 3.10 -3.28 -6.04
CA SER A 30 3.69 -3.00 -7.35
C SER A 30 2.68 -3.14 -8.50
N ILE A 31 1.80 -4.15 -8.43
CA ILE A 31 0.73 -4.36 -9.42
C ILE A 31 -0.30 -3.24 -9.34
N ILE A 32 -0.80 -2.92 -8.15
CA ILE A 32 -1.80 -1.86 -7.95
C ILE A 32 -1.24 -0.50 -8.38
N ARG A 33 0.03 -0.22 -8.09
CA ARG A 33 0.71 1.01 -8.55
C ARG A 33 0.71 1.09 -10.08
N GLY A 34 1.11 0.00 -10.76
CA GLY A 34 1.12 -0.05 -12.22
C GLY A 34 -0.28 0.16 -12.81
N PHE A 35 -1.28 -0.52 -12.26
CA PHE A 35 -2.68 -0.39 -12.68
C PHE A 35 -3.21 1.04 -12.50
N LYS A 36 -3.09 1.62 -11.29
CA LYS A 36 -3.54 3.00 -11.01
C LYS A 36 -2.82 4.01 -11.90
N CYS A 37 -1.53 3.81 -12.18
CA CYS A 37 -0.75 4.68 -13.06
C CYS A 37 -1.27 4.63 -14.50
N ALA A 38 -1.32 3.44 -15.10
CA ALA A 38 -1.72 3.27 -16.50
C ALA A 38 -3.15 3.78 -16.76
N THR A 39 -4.07 3.47 -15.85
CA THR A 39 -5.46 3.93 -15.95
C THR A 39 -5.59 5.43 -15.75
N THR A 40 -4.89 6.04 -14.78
CA THR A 40 -4.91 7.49 -14.57
C THR A 40 -4.43 8.23 -15.83
N THR A 41 -3.33 7.78 -16.44
CA THR A 41 -2.81 8.36 -17.67
C THR A 41 -3.85 8.31 -18.79
N ARG A 42 -4.48 7.14 -18.99
CA ARG A 42 -5.51 6.97 -20.02
C ARG A 42 -6.77 7.80 -19.75
N ILE A 43 -7.23 7.86 -18.50
CA ILE A 43 -8.43 8.61 -18.11
C ILE A 43 -8.19 10.11 -18.32
N ARG A 44 -7.04 10.63 -17.89
CA ARG A 44 -6.69 12.03 -18.09
C ARG A 44 -6.48 12.38 -19.55
N SER A 45 -5.95 11.47 -20.37
CA SER A 45 -5.85 11.69 -21.82
C SER A 45 -7.20 11.72 -22.53
N MET A 46 -8.26 11.17 -21.91
CA MET A 46 -9.65 11.28 -22.39
C MET A 46 -10.36 12.56 -21.93
N GLY A 47 -9.64 13.49 -21.28
CA GLY A 47 -10.18 14.80 -20.85
C GLY A 47 -10.66 14.86 -19.40
N PHE A 48 -10.57 13.75 -18.64
CA PHE A 48 -10.95 13.72 -17.22
C PHE A 48 -9.76 14.11 -16.33
N HIS A 49 -9.35 15.38 -16.38
CA HIS A 49 -8.15 15.86 -15.69
C HIS A 49 -8.24 15.77 -14.16
N ASP A 50 -9.44 15.96 -13.61
CA ASP A 50 -9.70 15.93 -12.16
C ASP A 50 -9.84 14.51 -11.59
N PHE A 51 -9.68 13.48 -12.42
CA PHE A 51 -9.73 12.11 -11.93
C PHE A 51 -8.65 11.85 -10.87
N ALA A 52 -9.10 11.34 -9.74
CA ALA A 52 -8.27 10.91 -8.63
C ALA A 52 -8.77 9.56 -8.09
N TRP A 53 -7.82 8.74 -7.64
CA TRP A 53 -8.13 7.52 -6.91
C TRP A 53 -8.40 7.85 -5.45
N GLN A 54 -9.29 7.09 -4.81
CA GLN A 54 -9.25 6.96 -3.35
C GLN A 54 -7.85 6.49 -2.92
N GLU A 55 -7.37 7.06 -1.82
CA GLU A 55 -6.08 6.70 -1.25
C GLU A 55 -6.03 5.23 -0.84
N ARG A 56 -4.84 4.63 -0.94
CA ARG A 56 -4.56 3.23 -0.59
C ARG A 56 -5.45 2.25 -1.37
N TYR A 57 -5.50 1.00 -0.93
CA TYR A 57 -6.37 -0.04 -1.47
C TYR A 57 -6.67 -1.05 -0.37
N HIS A 58 -7.79 -1.76 -0.49
CA HIS A 58 -8.13 -2.87 0.39
C HIS A 58 -7.64 -4.18 -0.22
N ASP A 59 -6.92 -4.98 0.56
CA ASP A 59 -6.55 -6.34 0.20
C ASP A 59 -6.93 -7.32 1.30
N ARG A 60 -7.32 -8.53 0.89
CA ARG A 60 -7.73 -9.62 1.77
C ARG A 60 -7.41 -10.96 1.11
N ILE A 61 -6.70 -11.82 1.83
CA ILE A 61 -6.43 -13.19 1.38
C ILE A 61 -7.70 -14.02 1.62
N ILE A 62 -8.26 -14.59 0.55
CA ILE A 62 -9.40 -15.48 0.61
C ILE A 62 -8.91 -16.90 0.92
N ARG A 63 -9.37 -17.48 2.02
CA ARG A 63 -8.85 -18.76 2.55
C ARG A 63 -9.78 -19.94 2.35
N ASP A 64 -11.05 -19.68 2.06
CA ASP A 64 -12.06 -20.71 1.85
C ASP A 64 -13.15 -20.26 0.87
N GLU A 65 -13.95 -21.24 0.43
CA GLU A 65 -15.02 -21.03 -0.55
C GLU A 65 -16.18 -20.21 0.01
N PHE A 66 -16.45 -20.29 1.31
CA PHE A 66 -17.52 -19.54 1.94
C PHE A 66 -17.21 -18.04 1.98
N GLU A 67 -15.96 -17.67 2.26
CA GLU A 67 -15.44 -16.31 2.14
C GLU A 67 -15.46 -15.82 0.69
N LEU A 68 -15.03 -16.67 -0.26
CA LEU A 68 -15.08 -16.33 -1.69
C LEU A 68 -16.50 -15.98 -2.15
N ASN A 69 -17.48 -16.79 -1.77
CA ASN A 69 -18.87 -16.59 -2.15
C ASN A 69 -19.44 -15.31 -1.54
N ARG A 70 -19.14 -15.02 -0.27
CA ARG A 70 -19.53 -13.75 0.38
C ARG A 70 -18.94 -12.52 -0.31
N ILE A 71 -17.67 -12.56 -0.69
CA ILE A 71 -17.01 -11.44 -1.37
C ILE A 71 -17.61 -11.23 -2.76
N ARG A 72 -17.88 -12.30 -3.51
CA ARG A 72 -18.55 -12.22 -4.82
C ARG A 72 -19.93 -11.60 -4.70
N GLU A 73 -20.72 -12.07 -3.73
CA GLU A 73 -22.04 -11.51 -3.44
C GLU A 73 -21.95 -10.02 -3.09
N TYR A 74 -20.99 -9.62 -2.25
CA TYR A 74 -20.75 -8.22 -1.93
C TYR A 74 -20.45 -7.40 -3.19
N ILE A 75 -19.53 -7.83 -4.06
CA ILE A 75 -19.16 -7.11 -5.27
C ILE A 75 -20.37 -6.91 -6.20
N ILE A 76 -21.19 -7.95 -6.37
CA ILE A 76 -22.40 -7.89 -7.22
C ILE A 76 -23.44 -6.94 -6.63
N ASN A 77 -23.63 -6.98 -5.30
CA ASN A 77 -24.69 -6.24 -4.63
C ASN A 77 -24.29 -4.81 -4.23
N ASN A 78 -23.00 -4.47 -4.17
CA ASN A 78 -22.55 -3.15 -3.73
C ASN A 78 -23.09 -1.99 -4.59
N PRO A 79 -23.11 -2.06 -5.94
CA PRO A 79 -23.63 -0.97 -6.77
C PRO A 79 -25.09 -0.59 -6.47
N SER A 80 -25.95 -1.58 -6.17
CA SER A 80 -27.35 -1.32 -5.82
C SER A 80 -27.50 -0.77 -4.40
N ARG A 81 -26.61 -1.18 -3.49
CA ARG A 81 -26.59 -0.72 -2.09
C ARG A 81 -25.95 0.66 -1.92
N TRP A 82 -25.15 1.11 -2.89
CA TRP A 82 -24.43 2.38 -2.82
C TRP A 82 -25.32 3.58 -2.55
N ARG A 83 -26.48 3.68 -3.22
CA ARG A 83 -27.43 4.81 -3.04
C ARG A 83 -28.04 4.88 -1.63
N SER A 84 -28.02 3.77 -0.92
CA SER A 84 -28.60 3.62 0.41
C SER A 84 -27.53 3.61 1.50
N ASP A 85 -26.25 3.71 1.13
CA ASP A 85 -25.15 3.67 2.08
C ASP A 85 -25.01 5.01 2.80
N ARG A 86 -25.05 4.95 4.13
CA ARG A 86 -25.04 6.13 5.01
C ARG A 86 -23.65 6.74 5.18
N ASN A 87 -22.60 6.07 4.71
CA ASN A 87 -21.21 6.53 4.82
C ASN A 87 -20.77 7.47 3.67
N ILE A 88 -21.71 8.10 2.94
CA ILE A 88 -21.39 9.08 1.88
C ILE A 88 -21.04 10.47 2.46
N LEU A 89 -21.18 10.68 3.77
CA LEU A 89 -20.85 11.95 4.44
C LEU A 89 -19.49 11.86 5.14
N ASP A 90 -18.40 12.06 4.39
CA ASP A 90 -17.10 12.55 4.89
C ASP A 90 -16.36 13.27 3.76
#